data_AF-A0A9D6MAM6-F1
#
_entry.id   AF-A0A9D6MAM6-F1
#
_cell.length_a   1.000
_cell.length_b   1.000
_cell.length_c   1.000
_cell.angle_alpha   90.00
_cell.angle_beta   90.00
_cell.angle_gamma   90.00
#
_symmetry.space_group_name_H-M   'P 1'
#
loop_
_entity.id
_entity.type
_entity.pdbx_description
1 polymer ?
#
loop_
_entity_poly.entity_id
_entity_poly.type
_entity_poly.pdbx_seq_one_letter_code
_entity_poly.pdbx_strand_id
1 'polypeptide(L)'
;MLIGTPLLALLAWPGFVAQDWRAVGPGVWLGTAYSTVVAVALGYVVWNWVVQQLGGARASLYANVVPVIGLAMGILLLHERRTLLGTIGAAATLGGIYLSRSSSIVRLEN
;
A
#
# COMPACT_ATOMS: atom_id res chain seq x y z
N MET A 1 6.93 13.84 0.43
CA MET A 1 8.03 13.02 -0.13
C MET A 1 9.38 13.73 -0.01
N LEU A 2 9.56 14.93 -0.56
CA LEU A 2 10.86 15.64 -0.64
C LEU A 2 11.65 15.81 0.68
N ILE A 3 11.01 15.89 1.84
CA ILE A 3 11.70 16.06 3.14
C ILE A 3 12.19 14.73 3.73
N GLY A 4 11.45 13.64 3.49
CA GLY A 4 11.77 12.32 4.08
C GLY A 4 12.75 11.51 3.23
N THR A 5 12.75 11.69 1.90
CA THR A 5 13.63 10.94 0.99
C THR A 5 15.12 11.12 1.29
N PRO A 6 15.63 12.34 1.54
CA PRO A 6 17.05 12.53 1.83
C PRO A 6 17.48 11.80 3.11
N LEU A 7 16.65 11.85 4.16
CA LEU A 7 16.91 11.17 5.43
C LEU A 7 16.91 9.65 5.27
N LEU A 8 15.91 9.10 4.56
CA LEU A 8 15.84 7.67 4.27
C LEU A 8 16.99 7.21 3.37
N ALA A 9 17.41 8.02 2.39
CA ALA A 9 18.54 7.72 1.54
C ALA A 9 19.86 7.68 2.33
N LEU A 10 20.06 8.61 3.25
CA LEU A 10 21.21 8.62 4.17
C LEU A 10 21.20 7.39 5.09
N LEU A 11 20.04 7.01 5.61
CA LEU A 11 19.92 5.84 6.49
C LEU A 11 20.14 4.52 5.73
N ALA A 12 19.68 4.43 4.48
CA ALA A 12 19.81 3.24 3.63
C ALA A 12 21.20 3.12 2.98
N TRP A 13 21.97 4.21 2.90
CA TRP A 13 23.27 4.28 2.24
C TRP A 13 24.26 3.16 2.66
N PRO A 14 24.45 2.86 3.96
CA PRO A 14 25.38 1.82 4.38
C PRO A 14 24.99 0.43 3.87
N GLY A 15 23.69 0.11 3.88
CA GLY A 15 23.19 -1.16 3.36
C GLY A 15 23.31 -1.25 1.83
N PHE A 16 23.13 -0.13 1.14
CA PHE A 16 23.24 -0.06 -0.32
C PHE A 16 24.69 -0.27 -0.80
N VAL A 17 25.67 0.25 -0.06
CA VAL A 17 27.10 0.08 -0.36
C VAL A 17 27.61 -1.30 0.04
N ALA A 18 27.08 -1.89 1.12
CA ALA A 18 27.46 -3.22 1.57
C ALA A 18 26.85 -4.37 0.72
N GLN A 19 25.83 -4.08 -0.09
CA GLN A 19 25.15 -5.04 -0.96
C GLN A 19 26.04 -5.42 -2.15
N ASP A 20 26.25 -6.71 -2.39
CA ASP A 20 26.93 -7.19 -3.60
C ASP A 20 25.97 -7.21 -4.81
N TRP A 21 25.99 -6.12 -5.58
CA TRP A 21 25.17 -5.95 -6.77
C TRP A 21 25.44 -6.96 -7.89
N ARG A 22 26.62 -7.60 -7.88
CA ARG A 22 26.98 -8.61 -8.90
C ARG A 22 26.32 -9.95 -8.64
N ALA A 23 25.92 -10.21 -7.39
CA ALA A 23 25.17 -11.41 -7.03
C ALA A 23 23.67 -11.32 -7.39
N VAL A 24 23.18 -10.14 -7.81
CA VAL A 24 21.78 -9.95 -8.18
C VAL A 24 21.53 -10.46 -9.60
N GLY A 25 20.86 -11.61 -9.71
CA GLY A 25 20.56 -12.24 -10.99
C GLY A 25 19.57 -11.44 -11.85
N PRO A 26 19.56 -11.67 -13.18
CA PRO A 26 18.66 -10.99 -14.12
C PRO A 26 17.16 -11.14 -13.78
N GLY A 27 16.78 -12.28 -13.20
CA GLY A 27 15.40 -12.54 -12.79
C GLY A 27 14.89 -11.59 -11.71
N VAL A 28 15.77 -11.14 -10.80
CA VAL A 28 15.39 -10.17 -9.76
C VAL A 28 15.11 -8.81 -10.40
N TRP A 29 15.98 -8.35 -11.31
CA TRP A 29 15.78 -7.11 -12.04
C TRP A 29 14.49 -7.10 -12.86
N LEU A 30 14.21 -8.19 -13.57
CA LEU A 30 12.96 -8.36 -14.32
C LEU A 30 11.74 -8.37 -13.39
N GLY A 31 11.81 -9.07 -12.25
CA GLY A 31 10.75 -9.08 -11.25
C GLY A 31 10.47 -7.70 -10.65
N THR A 32 11.52 -6.92 -10.35
CA THR A 32 11.39 -5.54 -9.87
C THR A 32 10.81 -4.62 -10.93
N ALA A 33 11.27 -4.73 -12.19
CA ALA A 33 10.74 -3.93 -13.29
C ALA A 33 9.27 -4.26 -13.57
N TYR A 34 8.93 -5.55 -13.63
CA TYR A 34 7.56 -6.02 -13.80
C TYR A 34 6.64 -5.52 -12.69
N SER A 35 7.02 -5.70 -11.42
CA SER A 35 6.21 -5.26 -10.29
C SER A 35 6.05 -3.74 -10.25
N THR A 36 7.11 -2.98 -10.55
CA THR A 36 7.05 -1.52 -10.63
C THR A 36 6.10 -1.08 -11.74
N VAL A 37 6.26 -1.57 -12.97
CA VAL A 37 5.40 -1.16 -14.08
C VAL A 37 3.96 -1.62 -13.87
N VAL A 38 3.75 -2.90 -13.57
CA VAL A 38 2.39 -3.47 -13.50
C VAL A 38 1.66 -2.99 -12.25
N ALA A 39 2.26 -3.09 -11.06
CA ALA A 39 1.56 -2.70 -9.84
C ALA A 39 1.39 -1.18 -9.74
N VAL A 40 2.43 -0.40 -10.05
CA VAL A 40 2.37 1.06 -9.91
C VAL A 40 1.59 1.69 -11.06
N ALA A 41 1.89 1.37 -12.33
CA ALA A 41 1.20 2.01 -13.45
C ALA A 41 -0.29 1.65 -13.48
N LEU A 42 -0.65 0.37 -13.36
CA LEU A 42 -2.07 -0.01 -13.32
C LEU A 42 -2.76 0.54 -12.07
N GLY A 43 -2.09 0.51 -10.92
CA GLY A 43 -2.60 1.10 -9.68
C GLY A 43 -2.93 2.58 -9.85
N TYR A 44 -2.03 3.36 -10.46
CA TYR A 44 -2.27 4.76 -10.75
C TYR A 44 -3.36 4.97 -11.80
N VAL A 45 -3.42 4.17 -12.87
CA VAL A 45 -4.47 4.30 -13.88
C VAL A 45 -5.85 4.06 -13.27
N VAL A 46 -6.00 2.97 -12.51
CA VAL A 46 -7.26 2.64 -11.82
C VAL A 46 -7.60 3.72 -10.80
N TRP A 47 -6.63 4.19 -10.01
CA TRP A 47 -6.83 5.26 -9.04
C TRP A 47 -7.35 6.53 -9.71
N ASN A 48 -6.66 6.99 -10.77
CA ASN A 48 -7.07 8.19 -11.51
C ASN A 48 -8.46 8.01 -12.14
N TRP A 49 -8.75 6.84 -12.68
CA TRP A 49 -10.08 6.52 -13.24
C TRP A 49 -11.19 6.55 -12.19
N VAL A 50 -10.95 6.01 -10.99
CA VAL A 50 -11.89 6.05 -9.85
C VAL A 50 -12.08 7.48 -9.36
N VAL A 51 -10.99 8.26 -9.24
CA VAL A 51 -11.05 9.67 -8.83
C VAL A 51 -11.82 10.51 -9.85
N GLN A 52 -11.65 10.26 -11.15
CA GLN A 52 -12.38 10.97 -12.21
C GLN A 52 -13.89 10.70 -12.17
N GLN A 53 -14.32 9.48 -11.83
CA GLN A 53 -15.74 9.12 -11.79
C GLN A 53 -16.44 9.48 -10.48
N LEU A 54 -15.79 9.24 -9.33
CA LEU A 54 -16.42 9.37 -8.01
C LEU A 54 -15.99 10.64 -7.26
N GLY A 55 -14.97 11.35 -7.74
CA GLY A 55 -14.32 12.44 -7.02
C GLY A 55 -13.38 11.94 -5.92
N GLY A 56 -12.38 12.76 -5.57
CA GLY A 56 -11.30 12.36 -4.63
C GLY A 56 -11.79 11.92 -3.24
N ALA A 57 -12.84 12.55 -2.70
CA ALA A 57 -13.38 12.22 -1.39
C ALA A 57 -13.98 10.80 -1.33
N ARG A 58 -14.80 10.43 -2.31
CA ARG A 58 -15.40 9.09 -2.38
C ARG A 58 -14.36 8.04 -2.76
N ALA A 59 -13.45 8.36 -3.69
CA ALA A 59 -12.34 7.47 -4.05
C ALA A 59 -11.47 7.10 -2.83
N SER A 60 -11.19 8.09 -1.97
CA SER A 60 -10.38 7.88 -0.75
C SER A 60 -11.08 6.99 0.29
N LEU A 61 -12.42 7.00 0.34
CA LEU A 61 -13.18 6.06 1.16
C LEU A 61 -12.92 4.60 0.74
N TYR A 62 -12.87 4.32 -0.57
CA TYR A 62 -12.56 2.99 -1.09
C TYR A 62 -11.10 2.59 -0.85
N ALA A 63 -10.16 3.54 -0.82
CA ALA A 63 -8.76 3.26 -0.49
C ALA A 63 -8.60 2.63 0.90
N ASN A 64 -9.51 2.92 1.84
CA ASN A 64 -9.42 2.33 3.17
C ASN A 64 -9.71 0.82 3.19
N VAL A 65 -10.29 0.25 2.12
CA VAL A 65 -10.52 -1.20 2.01
C VAL A 65 -9.22 -1.96 1.63
N VAL A 66 -8.21 -1.25 1.12
CA VAL A 66 -6.93 -1.83 0.65
C VAL A 66 -6.27 -2.75 1.68
N PRO A 67 -6.16 -2.41 2.99
CA PRO A 67 -5.47 -3.28 3.94
C PRO A 67 -6.26 -4.57 4.24
N VAL A 68 -7.59 -4.54 4.14
CA VAL A 68 -8.45 -5.72 4.29
C VAL A 68 -8.22 -6.69 3.13
N ILE A 69 -8.20 -6.15 1.90
CA ILE A 69 -7.89 -6.94 0.70
C ILE A 69 -6.45 -7.46 0.77
N GLY A 70 -5.50 -6.62 1.21
CA GLY A 70 -4.09 -7.01 1.38
C GLY A 70 -3.94 -8.21 2.32
N LEU A 71 -4.60 -8.20 3.47
CA LEU A 71 -4.61 -9.34 4.39
C LEU A 71 -5.23 -10.58 3.74
N ALA A 72 -6.39 -10.43 3.09
CA ALA A 72 -7.07 -11.55 2.43
C ALA A 72 -6.19 -12.19 1.36
N MET A 73 -5.51 -11.37 0.54
CA MET A 73 -4.58 -11.82 -0.49
C MET A 73 -3.32 -12.45 0.11
N GLY A 74 -2.76 -11.92 1.20
CA GLY A 74 -1.64 -12.53 1.91
C GLY A 74 -1.96 -13.94 2.43
N ILE A 75 -3.16 -14.13 2.99
CA ILE A 75 -3.63 -15.45 3.45
C ILE A 75 -3.89 -16.39 2.26
N LEU A 76 -4.55 -15.91 1.19
CA LEU A 76 -4.98 -16.75 0.09
C LEU A 76 -3.86 -17.10 -0.90
N LEU A 77 -3.03 -16.13 -1.27
CA LEU A 77 -2.00 -16.29 -2.29
C LEU A 77 -0.65 -16.67 -1.69
N LEU A 78 -0.22 -16.01 -0.62
CA LEU A 78 1.07 -16.25 0.02
C LEU A 78 1.02 -17.34 1.10
N HIS A 79 -0.17 -17.86 1.43
CA HIS A 79 -0.38 -18.86 2.48
C HIS A 79 0.23 -18.44 3.82
N GLU A 80 0.25 -17.14 4.10
CA GLU A 80 0.80 -16.61 5.35
C GLU A 80 0.03 -17.21 6.53
N ARG A 81 0.76 -17.79 7.51
CA ARG A 81 0.14 -18.22 8.76
C ARG A 81 -0.54 -17.01 9.37
N ARG A 82 -1.83 -17.15 9.71
CA ARG A 82 -2.62 -16.14 10.43
C ARG A 82 -1.85 -15.66 11.66
N THR A 83 -1.10 -14.58 11.53
CA THR A 83 -0.34 -13.99 12.63
C THR A 83 -1.31 -13.20 13.48
N LEU A 84 -1.25 -13.39 14.80
CA LEU A 84 -2.10 -12.65 15.74
C LEU A 84 -1.99 -11.13 15.50
N LEU A 85 -0.78 -10.69 15.17
CA LEU A 85 -0.46 -9.31 14.84
C LEU A 85 -1.12 -8.84 13.54
N GLY A 86 -1.17 -9.68 12.50
CA GLY A 86 -1.88 -9.40 11.25
C GLY A 86 -3.39 -9.26 11.46
N THR A 87 -3.98 -10.10 12.31
CA THR A 87 -5.40 -9.97 12.70
C THR A 87 -5.68 -8.72 13.52
N ILE A 88 -4.80 -8.32 14.43
CA ILE A 88 -4.93 -7.07 15.19
C ILE A 88 -4.81 -5.86 14.26
N GLY A 89 -3.84 -5.86 13.33
CA GLY A 89 -3.69 -4.80 12.32
C GLY A 89 -4.90 -4.69 11.39
N ALA A 90 -5.49 -5.82 11.01
CA ALA A 90 -6.73 -5.86 10.23
C ALA A 90 -7.93 -5.31 11.03
N ALA A 91 -8.08 -5.71 12.30
CA ALA A 91 -9.13 -5.19 13.18
C ALA A 91 -8.97 -3.69 13.44
N ALA A 92 -7.75 -3.21 13.65
CA ALA A 92 -7.44 -1.80 13.81
C ALA A 92 -7.75 -0.99 12.54
N THR A 93 -7.43 -1.53 11.36
CA THR A 93 -7.81 -0.91 10.08
C THR A 93 -9.33 -0.86 9.93
N LEU A 94 -10.03 -1.97 10.13
CA LEU A 94 -11.50 -2.01 10.08
C LEU A 94 -12.13 -1.04 11.08
N GLY A 95 -11.59 -0.93 12.29
CA GLY A 95 -12.00 0.07 13.28
C GLY A 95 -11.74 1.50 12.81
N GLY A 96 -10.59 1.78 12.20
CA GLY A 96 -10.26 3.07 11.59
C GLY A 96 -11.20 3.43 10.43
N ILE A 97 -11.55 2.46 9.58
CA ILE A 97 -12.55 2.62 8.51
C ILE A 97 -13.89 3.01 9.12
N TYR A 98 -14.36 2.27 10.13
CA TYR A 98 -15.63 2.53 10.79
C TYR A 98 -15.66 3.96 11.36
N LEU A 99 -14.60 4.38 12.06
CA LEU A 99 -14.50 5.71 12.66
C LEU A 99 -14.46 6.82 11.58
N SER A 100 -13.70 6.62 10.51
CA SER A 100 -13.60 7.57 9.40
C SER A 100 -14.92 7.68 8.63
N ARG A 101 -15.70 6.60 8.54
CA ARG A 101 -17.02 6.61 7.92
C ARG A 101 -18.00 7.40 8.77
N SER A 102 -18.00 7.18 10.08
CA SER A 102 -18.84 7.91 11.04
C SER A 102 -18.57 9.42 11.02
N SER A 103 -17.30 9.85 10.94
CA SER A 103 -16.96 11.28 10.88
C SER A 103 -17.33 11.95 9.55
N SER A 104 -17.28 11.19 8.43
CA SER A 104 -17.71 11.69 7.12
C SER A 104 -19.23 11.82 6.99
N ILE A 105 -20.01 10.98 7.71
CA ILE A 105 -21.48 11.08 7.76
C ILE A 105 -21.91 12.27 8.62
N VAL A 106 -21.27 12.50 9.76
CA VAL A 106 -21.56 13.64 10.66
C VAL A 106 -21.36 15.01 9.99
N ARG A 107 -20.52 15.10 8.95
CA ARG A 107 -20.27 16.35 8.21
C ARG A 107 -21.31 16.64 7.11
N LEU A 108 -22.23 15.71 6.81
CA LEU A 108 -23.33 15.94 5.86
C LEU A 108 -24.64 16.37 6.54
N GLU A 109 -24.67 16.40 7.88
CA GLU A 109 -25.82 16.84 8.68
C GLU A 109 -25.67 18.27 9.24
N ASN A 110 -24.71 19.07 8.73
CA ASN A 110 -24.51 20.46 9.17
C ASN A 110 -24.35 21.43 8.00
#